data_AF-A0A533RJ09-F1
#
_entry.id   AF-A0A533RJ09-F1
#
_cell.length_a   1.000
_cell.length_b   1.000
_cell.length_c   1.000
_cell.angle_alpha   90.00
_cell.angle_beta   90.00
_cell.angle_gamma   90.00
#
_symmetry.space_group_name_H-M   'P 1'
#
loop_
_entity.id
_entity.type
_entity.pdbx_description
1 polymer ?
#
loop_
_entity_poly.entity_id
_entity_poly.type
_entity_poly.pdbx_seq_one_letter_code
_entity_poly.pdbx_strand_id
1 'polypeptide(L)'
;HPGREKRRRPLDEIAPGHPAWPAWAQAGLRAAQVAPSAVNRQPWRFALGTDGAVEVSSAGRDMPLAPARRLDCGIAMLHFELGARGAGCAGVWEPLAGVAVARWVPTRI
;
A
#
# COMPACT_ATOMS: atom_id res chain seq x y z
N HIS A 1 -4.74 29.07 10.75
CA HIS A 1 -5.84 28.21 10.28
C HIS A 1 -5.66 26.81 10.86
N PRO A 2 -6.62 26.24 11.59
CA PRO A 2 -6.53 24.84 11.96
C PRO A 2 -6.54 24.01 10.67
N GLY A 3 -5.51 23.21 10.46
CA GLY A 3 -5.36 22.41 9.24
C GLY A 3 -6.54 21.47 9.10
N ARG A 4 -7.28 21.56 7.99
CA ARG A 4 -8.36 20.64 7.64
C ARG A 4 -7.83 19.21 7.76
N GLU A 5 -8.49 18.38 8.57
CA GLU A 5 -8.13 16.98 8.74
C GLU A 5 -8.09 16.31 7.36
N LYS A 6 -6.92 15.81 6.97
CA LYS A 6 -6.73 15.19 5.65
C LYS A 6 -7.30 13.77 5.68
N ARG A 7 -8.60 13.67 5.40
CA ARG A 7 -9.35 12.40 5.34
C ARG A 7 -8.60 11.36 4.51
N ARG A 8 -8.29 10.22 5.12
CA ARG A 8 -7.73 9.06 4.43
C ARG A 8 -8.84 8.22 3.79
N ARG A 9 -8.51 7.50 2.73
CA ARG A 9 -9.40 6.52 2.13
C ARG A 9 -9.63 5.39 3.15
N PRO A 10 -10.86 4.86 3.28
CA PRO A 10 -11.13 3.68 4.09
C PRO A 10 -10.27 2.50 3.64
N LEU A 11 -9.92 1.61 4.58
CA LEU A 11 -9.13 0.42 4.26
C LEU A 11 -9.83 -0.47 3.22
N ASP A 12 -11.15 -0.63 3.30
CA ASP A 12 -11.93 -1.36 2.30
C ASP A 12 -11.80 -0.81 0.87
N GLU A 13 -11.51 0.48 0.73
CA GLU A 13 -11.34 1.10 -0.59
C GLU A 13 -9.94 0.89 -1.16
N ILE A 14 -8.92 0.78 -0.30
CA ILE A 14 -7.54 0.56 -0.71
C ILE A 14 -7.15 -0.92 -0.72
N ALA A 15 -7.83 -1.77 0.04
CA ALA A 15 -7.55 -3.20 0.20
C ALA A 15 -8.86 -3.96 0.50
N PRO A 16 -9.71 -4.20 -0.52
CA PRO A 16 -10.94 -4.97 -0.33
C PRO A 16 -10.67 -6.35 0.29
N GLY A 17 -11.47 -6.74 1.27
CA GLY A 17 -11.32 -8.03 1.96
C GLY A 17 -10.19 -8.10 2.99
N HIS A 18 -9.55 -6.97 3.31
CA HIS A 18 -8.48 -6.92 4.30
C HIS A 18 -8.78 -7.50 5.69
N PRO A 19 -10.04 -7.55 6.21
CA PRO A 19 -10.30 -8.17 7.51
C PRO A 19 -9.92 -9.66 7.57
N ALA A 20 -9.92 -10.35 6.42
CA ALA A 20 -9.52 -11.75 6.31
C ALA A 20 -8.01 -11.95 6.08
N TRP A 21 -7.25 -10.88 5.89
CA TRP A 21 -5.81 -10.98 5.61
C TRP A 21 -5.03 -11.33 6.88
N PRO A 22 -3.81 -11.89 6.76
CA PRO A 22 -2.94 -12.12 7.90
C PRO A 22 -2.68 -10.83 8.71
N ALA A 23 -2.50 -10.97 10.02
CA ALA A 23 -2.33 -9.84 10.93
C ALA A 23 -1.19 -8.89 10.52
N TRP A 24 -0.08 -9.44 9.99
CA TRP A 24 1.04 -8.65 9.49
C TRP A 24 0.66 -7.77 8.29
N ALA A 25 -0.18 -8.28 7.39
CA ALA A 25 -0.61 -7.56 6.21
C ALA A 25 -1.59 -6.45 6.61
N GLN A 26 -2.50 -6.72 7.56
CA GLN A 26 -3.38 -5.69 8.12
C GLN A 26 -2.60 -4.57 8.83
N ALA A 27 -1.51 -4.90 9.54
CA ALA A 27 -0.64 -3.90 10.14
C ALA A 27 0.06 -3.04 9.08
N GLY A 28 0.57 -3.67 8.01
CA GLY A 28 1.11 -2.98 6.84
C GLY A 28 0.09 -2.03 6.20
N LEU A 29 -1.16 -2.46 6.01
CA LEU A 29 -2.23 -1.63 5.45
C LEU A 29 -2.54 -0.40 6.29
N ARG A 30 -2.63 -0.54 7.62
CA ARG A 30 -2.86 0.60 8.52
C ARG A 30 -1.73 1.63 8.43
N ALA A 31 -0.47 1.17 8.33
CA ALA A 31 0.67 2.05 8.14
C ALA A 31 0.64 2.73 6.75
N ALA A 32 0.33 1.98 5.69
CA ALA A 32 0.20 2.52 4.34
C ALA A 32 -0.97 3.52 4.20
N GLN A 33 -2.06 3.32 4.94
CA GLN A 33 -3.23 4.21 4.92
C GLN A 33 -2.87 5.64 5.35
N VAL A 34 -1.98 5.80 6.32
CA VAL A 34 -1.59 7.13 6.83
C VAL A 34 -0.47 7.78 6.04
N ALA A 35 0.17 7.06 5.11
CA ALA A 35 1.26 7.53 4.28
C ALA A 35 0.91 8.84 3.52
N PRO A 36 1.87 9.76 3.33
CA PRO A 36 1.65 10.97 2.56
C PRO A 36 1.52 10.67 1.07
N SER A 37 0.76 11.50 0.35
CA SER A 37 0.65 11.45 -1.11
C SER A 37 0.38 12.83 -1.69
N ALA A 38 0.75 13.04 -2.96
CA ALA A 38 0.46 14.27 -3.68
C ALA A 38 -1.04 14.59 -3.63
N VAL A 39 -1.37 15.80 -3.16
CA VAL A 39 -2.74 16.30 -2.92
C VAL A 39 -3.67 15.30 -2.19
N ASN A 40 -3.09 14.42 -1.36
CA ASN A 40 -3.79 13.38 -0.59
C ASN A 40 -4.58 12.37 -1.46
N ARG A 41 -4.13 12.12 -2.70
CA ARG A 41 -4.80 11.22 -3.67
C ARG A 41 -4.90 9.77 -3.22
N GLN A 42 -3.89 9.30 -2.49
CA GLN A 42 -3.75 7.90 -2.05
C GLN A 42 -3.98 6.93 -3.22
N PRO A 43 -3.09 6.98 -4.23
CA PRO A 43 -3.29 6.23 -5.47
C PRO A 43 -3.04 4.73 -5.32
N TRP A 44 -2.55 4.25 -4.18
CA TRP A 44 -2.26 2.82 -3.98
C TRP A 44 -3.54 2.00 -3.80
N ARG A 45 -3.53 0.80 -4.39
CA ARG A 45 -4.47 -0.29 -4.11
C ARG A 45 -3.66 -1.54 -3.80
N PHE A 46 -4.08 -2.28 -2.78
CA PHE A 46 -3.43 -3.50 -2.32
C PHE A 46 -4.36 -4.69 -2.57
N ALA A 47 -3.77 -5.83 -2.92
CA ALA A 47 -4.46 -7.10 -3.02
C ALA A 47 -3.58 -8.21 -2.43
N LEU A 48 -4.19 -9.11 -1.66
CA LEU A 48 -3.52 -10.30 -1.15
C LEU A 48 -3.71 -11.45 -2.14
N GLY A 49 -2.60 -11.97 -2.66
CA GLY A 49 -2.55 -13.15 -3.50
C GLY A 49 -2.74 -14.44 -2.70
N THR A 50 -3.14 -15.52 -3.38
CA THR A 50 -3.28 -16.86 -2.79
C THR A 50 -1.93 -17.46 -2.38
N ASP A 51 -0.82 -16.96 -2.93
CA ASP A 51 0.56 -17.28 -2.56
C ASP A 51 1.03 -16.56 -1.28
N GLY A 52 0.18 -15.72 -0.68
CA GLY A 52 0.48 -14.93 0.51
C GLY A 52 1.26 -13.64 0.23
N ALA A 53 1.54 -13.32 -1.03
CA ALA A 53 2.15 -12.06 -1.41
C ALA A 53 1.10 -10.92 -1.45
N VAL A 54 1.51 -9.69 -1.16
CA VAL A 54 0.64 -8.51 -1.27
C VAL A 54 1.06 -7.66 -2.45
N GLU A 55 0.25 -7.60 -3.49
CA GLU A 55 0.45 -6.70 -4.63
C GLU A 55 0.04 -5.28 -4.26
N VAL A 56 0.79 -4.29 -4.76
CA VAL A 56 0.40 -2.89 -4.79
C VAL A 56 0.31 -2.39 -6.24
N SER A 57 -0.80 -1.74 -6.57
CA SER A 57 -1.06 -1.12 -7.86
C SER A 57 -1.41 0.36 -7.72
N SER A 58 -1.23 1.13 -8.79
CA SER A 58 -1.59 2.55 -8.86
C SER A 58 -2.95 2.75 -9.54
N ALA A 59 -3.92 3.31 -8.81
CA ALA A 59 -5.25 3.70 -9.25
C ALA A 59 -5.42 5.23 -9.36
N GLY A 60 -6.33 5.66 -10.23
CA GLY A 60 -6.65 7.07 -10.51
C GLY A 60 -6.66 7.39 -12.01
N ARG A 61 -7.69 8.12 -12.47
CA ARG A 61 -7.93 8.44 -13.90
C ARG A 61 -7.35 9.77 -14.37
N ASP A 62 -7.00 10.68 -13.46
CA ASP A 62 -6.86 12.11 -13.82
C ASP A 62 -5.43 12.57 -14.18
N MET A 63 -4.51 11.63 -14.38
CA MET A 63 -3.17 11.85 -14.92
C MET A 63 -2.66 10.53 -15.49
N PRO A 64 -1.83 10.55 -16.57
CA PRO A 64 -1.02 9.39 -16.97
C PRO A 64 -0.28 8.80 -15.76
N LEU A 65 0.29 7.60 -15.89
CA LEU A 65 1.21 6.99 -14.90
C LEU A 65 2.46 7.87 -14.71
N ALA A 66 2.30 9.07 -14.17
CA ALA A 66 3.33 10.06 -13.99
C ALA A 66 4.29 9.55 -12.90
N PRO A 67 5.59 9.86 -12.99
CA PRO A 67 6.60 9.49 -11.99
C PRO A 67 6.15 9.76 -10.54
N ALA A 68 5.38 10.83 -10.32
CA ALA A 68 4.81 11.19 -9.02
C ALA A 68 3.89 10.11 -8.41
N ARG A 69 3.10 9.37 -9.22
CA ARG A 69 2.22 8.30 -8.70
C ARG A 69 3.01 7.08 -8.27
N ARG A 70 4.07 6.74 -9.00
CA ARG A 70 4.99 5.66 -8.62
C ARG A 70 5.78 6.03 -7.36
N LEU A 71 6.18 7.30 -7.22
CA LEU A 71 6.76 7.82 -5.99
C LEU A 71 5.79 7.70 -4.80
N ASP A 72 4.54 8.16 -4.95
CA ASP A 72 3.51 8.02 -3.91
C ASP A 72 3.30 6.55 -3.50
N CYS A 73 3.31 5.61 -4.47
CA CYS A 73 3.22 4.17 -4.16
C CYS A 73 4.46 3.67 -3.43
N GLY A 74 5.66 4.14 -3.79
CA GLY A 74 6.90 3.82 -3.07
C GLY A 74 6.88 4.25 -1.59
N ILE A 75 6.29 5.41 -1.30
CA ILE A 75 6.09 5.88 0.08
C ILE A 75 5.16 4.91 0.83
N ALA A 76 4.04 4.52 0.22
CA ALA A 76 3.11 3.57 0.80
C ALA A 76 3.72 2.17 0.99
N MET A 77 4.57 1.72 0.05
CA MET A 77 5.32 0.47 0.15
C MET A 77 6.25 0.45 1.37
N LEU A 78 7.00 1.52 1.61
CA LEU A 78 7.86 1.63 2.79
C LEU A 78 7.05 1.60 4.08
N HIS A 79 5.91 2.32 4.13
CA HIS A 79 5.03 2.30 5.31
C HIS A 79 4.45 0.90 5.53
N PHE A 80 4.02 0.22 4.47
CA PHE A 80 3.54 -1.15 4.55
C PHE A 80 4.60 -2.09 5.11
N GLU A 81 5.83 -2.02 4.59
CA GLU A 81 6.96 -2.82 5.05
C GLU A 81 7.25 -2.59 6.55
N LEU A 82 7.26 -1.35 7.02
CA LEU A 82 7.45 -1.05 8.45
C LEU A 82 6.32 -1.61 9.31
N GLY A 83 5.06 -1.51 8.85
CA GLY A 83 3.91 -2.08 9.54
C GLY A 83 3.94 -3.61 9.60
N ALA A 84 4.30 -4.27 8.49
CA ALA A 84 4.45 -5.71 8.40
C ALA A 84 5.59 -6.22 9.30
N ARG A 85 6.74 -5.54 9.26
CA ARG A 85 7.90 -5.84 10.12
C ARG A 85 7.60 -5.66 11.61
N GLY A 86 6.92 -4.58 11.97
CA GLY A 86 6.47 -4.35 13.36
C GLY A 86 5.52 -5.43 13.87
N ALA A 87 4.85 -6.16 12.96
CA ALA A 87 4.01 -7.31 13.26
C ALA A 87 4.70 -8.67 13.03
N GLY A 88 6.03 -8.70 12.93
CA GLY A 88 6.83 -9.91 12.86
C GLY A 88 6.98 -10.53 11.47
N CYS A 89 6.58 -9.84 10.40
CA CYS A 89 6.74 -10.32 9.03
C CYS A 89 7.84 -9.55 8.29
N ALA A 90 8.95 -10.23 8.02
CA ALA A 90 9.95 -9.75 7.07
C ALA A 90 9.56 -10.17 5.64
N GLY A 91 10.18 -9.52 4.64
CA GLY A 91 9.89 -9.79 3.24
C GLY A 91 10.68 -8.86 2.32
N VAL A 92 10.42 -9.00 1.03
CA VAL A 92 11.03 -8.19 -0.03
C VAL A 92 9.97 -7.68 -0.99
N TRP A 93 10.21 -6.49 -1.56
CA TRP A 93 9.42 -5.98 -2.67
C TRP A 93 10.00 -6.47 -3.99
N GLU A 94 9.17 -7.14 -4.79
CA GLU A 94 9.47 -7.50 -6.17
C GLU A 94 8.78 -6.50 -7.11
N PRO A 95 9.52 -5.77 -7.96
CA PRO A 95 8.94 -4.76 -8.84
C PRO A 95 8.08 -5.39 -9.95
N LEU A 96 7.00 -4.71 -10.29
CA LEU A 96 6.09 -5.07 -11.39
C LEU A 96 6.00 -3.94 -12.44
N ALA A 97 5.44 -4.27 -13.60
CA ALA A 97 5.30 -3.35 -14.73
C ALA A 97 3.89 -2.74 -14.83
N GLY A 98 3.81 -1.55 -15.42
CA GLY A 98 2.53 -0.90 -15.72
C GLY A 98 1.84 -0.35 -14.47
N VAL A 99 0.56 -0.70 -14.30
CA VAL A 99 -0.27 -0.27 -13.16
C VAL A 99 0.04 -1.05 -11.89
N ALA A 100 0.46 -2.32 -12.02
CA ALA A 100 1.04 -3.10 -10.94
C ALA A 100 2.43 -2.53 -10.66
N VAL A 101 2.65 -2.05 -9.43
CA VAL A 101 3.87 -1.34 -9.05
C VAL A 101 4.89 -2.33 -8.50
N ALA A 102 4.48 -3.18 -7.56
CA ALA A 102 5.31 -4.19 -6.93
C ALA A 102 4.44 -5.21 -6.19
N ARG A 103 5.04 -6.30 -5.74
CA ARG A 103 4.44 -7.21 -4.76
C ARG A 103 5.38 -7.47 -3.59
N TRP A 104 4.83 -7.49 -2.38
CA TRP A 104 5.54 -7.83 -1.16
C TRP A 104 5.49 -9.34 -0.98
N VAL A 105 6.65 -9.98 -0.98
CA VAL A 105 6.80 -11.41 -0.76
C VAL A 105 7.31 -11.63 0.66
N PRO A 106 6.49 -12.17 1.57
CA PRO A 106 6.92 -12.42 2.94
C PRO A 106 7.99 -13.52 2.96
N THR A 107 9.09 -13.28 3.66
CA THR A 107 10.11 -14.30 3.92
C THR A 107 9.64 -15.13 5.11
N ARG A 108 9.52 -16.44 4.93
CA ARG A 108 9.31 -17.35 6.07
C ARG A 108 10.58 -17.34 6.92
N ILE A 109 10.42 -17.04 8.22
CA ILE A 109 11.42 -17.34 9.24
C ILE A 109 11.15 -18.76 9.73
#